data_AF-A0A5K0Z1E7-F1
#
_entry.id   AF-A0A5K0Z1E7-F1
#
_cell.length_a   1.000
_cell.length_b   1.000
_cell.length_c   1.000
_cell.angle_alpha   90.00
_cell.angle_beta   90.00
_cell.angle_gamma   90.00
#
_symmetry.space_group_name_H-M   'P 1'
#
loop_
_entity.id
_entity.type
_entity.pdbx_description
1 polymer ?
#
loop_
_entity_poly.entity_id
_entity_poly.type
_entity_poly.pdbx_seq_one_letter_code
_entity_poly.pdbx_strand_id
1 'polypeptide(L)' 'SGGPRYDVETGRRDGRVSAISDASIMPDVDDSIDVLKSKFASKGLSAADLVLLSG' A
#
# COMPACT_ATOMS: atom_id res chain seq x y z
N SER A 1 13.86 8.82 13.78
CA SER A 1 13.97 8.39 12.37
C SER A 1 14.26 9.60 11.50
N GLY A 2 15.55 9.87 11.23
CA GLY A 2 16.02 10.99 10.40
C GLY A 2 15.85 10.73 8.90
N GLY A 3 14.68 10.23 8.49
CA GLY A 3 14.37 9.87 7.11
C GLY A 3 14.15 11.10 6.20
N PRO A 4 13.97 10.87 4.90
CA PRO A 4 13.73 11.93 3.93
C PRO A 4 12.43 12.69 4.24
N ARG A 5 12.40 13.97 3.88
CA ARG A 5 11.19 14.82 3.94
C ARG A 5 10.62 14.97 2.55
N TYR A 6 9.29 15.00 2.47
CA TYR A 6 8.56 15.29 1.25
C TYR A 6 7.35 16.15 1.58
N ASP A 7 6.93 16.98 0.61
CA ASP A 7 5.74 17.79 0.75
C ASP A 7 4.49 16.91 0.61
N VAL A 8 3.54 17.08 1.54
CA VAL A 8 2.32 16.26 1.57
C VAL A 8 1.18 16.96 0.84
N GLU A 9 0.65 16.32 -0.19
CA GLU A 9 -0.52 16.80 -0.91
C GLU A 9 -1.77 16.73 -0.01
N THR A 10 -2.49 17.85 0.09
CA THR A 10 -3.69 17.99 0.94
C THR A 10 -4.98 18.04 0.12
N GLY A 11 -6.14 17.96 0.79
CA GLY A 11 -7.46 18.06 0.14
C GLY A 11 -8.21 16.74 -0.12
N ARG A 12 -7.68 15.60 0.35
CA ARG A 12 -8.44 14.35 0.42
C ARG A 12 -9.65 14.53 1.36
N ARG A 13 -10.78 13.93 1.00
CA ARG A 13 -12.05 14.00 1.75
C ARG A 13 -12.34 12.68 2.45
N ASP A 14 -13.06 12.75 3.56
CA ASP A 14 -13.40 11.56 4.35
C ASP A 14 -14.48 10.72 3.66
N GLY A 15 -14.21 9.41 3.55
CA GLY A 15 -15.18 8.42 3.11
C GLY A 15 -16.27 8.21 4.16
N ARG A 16 -17.51 7.97 3.72
CA ARG A 16 -18.65 7.66 4.62
C ARG A 16 -18.95 6.17 4.76
N VAL A 17 -18.22 5.33 4.00
CA VAL A 17 -18.42 3.88 3.95
C VAL A 17 -17.09 3.22 4.23
N SER A 18 -17.12 2.19 5.09
CA SER A 18 -16.00 1.30 5.35
C SER A 18 -16.49 -0.14 5.10
N ALA A 19 -15.74 -0.90 4.33
CA ALA A 19 -16.06 -2.27 3.98
C ALA A 19 -14.96 -3.21 4.45
N ILE A 20 -15.30 -4.16 5.33
CA ILE A 20 -14.33 -5.15 5.85
C ILE A 20 -13.76 -6.03 4.74
N SER A 21 -14.54 -6.26 3.67
CA SER A 21 -14.09 -6.99 2.48
C SER A 21 -12.87 -6.35 1.82
N ASP A 22 -12.75 -5.02 1.88
CA ASP A 22 -11.64 -4.30 1.25
C ASP A 22 -10.32 -4.53 1.99
N ALA A 23 -10.39 -4.90 3.28
CA ALA A 23 -9.21 -5.23 4.07
C ALA A 23 -8.63 -6.62 3.73
N SER A 24 -9.42 -7.49 3.08
CA SER A 24 -8.98 -8.85 2.73
C SER A 24 -7.82 -8.90 1.72
N ILE A 25 -7.62 -7.82 0.96
CA ILE A 25 -6.54 -7.72 -0.04
C ILE A 25 -5.26 -7.10 0.53
N MET A 26 -5.23 -6.77 1.81
CA MET A 26 -4.02 -6.25 2.44
C MET A 26 -2.89 -7.30 2.41
N PRO A 27 -1.63 -6.87 2.25
CA PRO A 27 -0.48 -7.76 2.40
C PRO A 27 -0.47 -8.43 3.78
N ASP A 28 -0.21 -9.74 3.81
CA ASP A 28 0.02 -10.53 5.02
C ASP A 28 1.50 -10.88 5.13
N VAL A 29 1.99 -11.15 6.34
CA VAL A 29 3.38 -11.52 6.60
C VAL A 29 3.76 -12.88 6.00
N ASP A 30 2.76 -13.76 5.83
CA ASP A 30 2.93 -15.09 5.26
C ASP A 30 2.73 -15.12 3.72
N ASP A 31 2.44 -13.97 3.10
CA ASP A 31 2.28 -13.89 1.64
C ASP A 31 3.60 -14.20 0.92
N SER A 32 3.53 -15.04 -0.11
CA SER A 32 4.65 -15.20 -1.03
C SER A 32 4.93 -13.89 -1.80
N ILE A 33 6.18 -13.74 -2.29
CA ILE A 33 6.59 -12.57 -3.08
C ILE A 33 5.70 -12.35 -4.31
N ASP A 34 5.22 -13.41 -4.95
CA ASP A 34 4.36 -13.26 -6.13
C ASP A 34 2.97 -12.74 -5.75
N VAL A 35 2.43 -13.16 -4.60
CA VAL A 35 1.17 -12.61 -4.06
C VAL A 35 1.34 -11.14 -3.70
N LEU A 36 2.44 -10.76 -3.06
CA LEU A 36 2.74 -9.37 -2.73
C LEU A 36 2.83 -8.48 -3.98
N LYS A 37 3.52 -8.95 -5.03
CA LYS A 37 3.56 -8.25 -6.33
C LYS A 37 2.17 -8.06 -6.93
N SER A 38 1.33 -9.09 -6.92
CA SER A 38 -0.04 -9.00 -7.42
C SER A 38 -0.89 -8.01 -6.63
N LYS A 39 -0.80 -8.01 -5.29
CA LYS A 39 -1.52 -7.08 -4.41
C LYS A 39 -1.10 -5.62 -4.68
N PHE A 40 0.20 -5.34 -4.83
CA PHE A 40 0.69 -4.00 -5.15
C PHE A 40 0.29 -3.56 -6.56
N ALA A 41 0.40 -4.44 -7.56
CA ALA A 41 -0.04 -4.16 -8.92
C ALA A 41 -1.53 -3.82 -9.00
N SER A 42 -2.38 -4.42 -8.15
CA SER A 42 -3.81 -4.10 -8.06
C SER A 42 -4.09 -2.65 -7.62
N LYS A 43 -3.12 -2.01 -6.96
CA LYS A 43 -3.17 -0.59 -6.54
C LYS A 43 -2.37 0.32 -7.48
N GLY A 44 -1.90 -0.21 -8.62
CA GLY A 44 -1.10 0.54 -9.58
C GLY A 44 0.36 0.76 -9.16
N LEU A 45 0.83 0.00 -8.16
CA LEU A 45 2.21 0.09 -7.67
C LEU A 45 3.10 -0.97 -8.32
N SER A 46 4.35 -0.62 -8.55
CA SER A 46 5.35 -1.48 -9.18
C SER A 46 6.06 -2.39 -8.17
N ALA A 47 6.83 -3.35 -8.67
CA ALA A 47 7.71 -4.17 -7.82
C ALA A 47 8.82 -3.35 -7.15
N ALA A 48 9.24 -2.23 -7.75
CA ALA A 48 10.19 -1.31 -7.12
C ALA A 48 9.55 -0.60 -5.92
N ASP A 49 8.28 -0.20 -6.04
CA ASP A 49 7.52 0.40 -4.94
C ASP A 49 7.31 -0.58 -3.79
N LEU A 50 7.09 -1.86 -4.08
CA LEU A 50 7.03 -2.91 -3.05
C LEU A 50 8.33 -2.95 -2.23
N VAL A 51 9.49 -2.95 -2.88
CA VAL A 51 10.78 -2.98 -2.18
C VAL A 51 10.99 -1.69 -1.38
N LEU A 52 10.71 -0.54 -1.98
CA LEU A 52 10.91 0.77 -1.35
C LEU A 52 10.02 0.97 -0.12
N LEU A 53 8.77 0.50 -0.15
CA LEU A 53 7.78 0.69 0.92
C LEU A 53 7.84 -0.39 2.02
N SER A 54 8.71 -1.38 1.87
CA SER A 54 8.93 -2.44 2.87
C SER A 54 10.13 -2.19 3.79
N GLY A 55 10.95 -1.17 3.52
CA GLY A 55 12.16 -0.82 4.26
C GLY A 55 11.96 0.37 5.21
#